data_AF-A0A8J6HUS4-F1
#
_entry.id   AF-A0A8J6HUS4-F1
#
_cell.length_a   1.000
_cell.length_b   1.000
_cell.length_c   1.000
_cell.angle_alpha   90.00
_cell.angle_beta   90.00
_cell.angle_gamma   90.00
#
_symmetry.space_group_name_H-M   'P 1'
#
loop_
_entity.id
_entity.type
_entity.pdbx_description
1 polymer ?
#
loop_
_entity_poly.entity_id
_entity_poly.type
_entity_poly.pdbx_seq_one_letter_code
_entity_poly.pdbx_strand_id
1 'polypeptide(L)'
;WLTHWVENIAPLNVRENTLRGYSVAIRVHLIPGVGAHRLGKLQPEHLEKLYRKMQDQGSAPATAHQAHRTIRTALNQAVRRGYLIQNPAQLAVAPQLDDEEIEPYTIEEVQRLLATAAQRRNHARWVFALALGLRQSLLVKGFRRVRAVVLGWWGGAGPTSAGAVGFLAPSAQAAVS
;
A
#
# COMPACT_ATOMS: atom_id res chain seq x y z
N TRP A 1 -24.74 8.56 8.23
CA TRP A 1 -23.53 8.65 9.07
C TRP A 1 -22.25 8.40 8.28
N LEU A 2 -22.04 7.22 7.69
CA LEU A 2 -20.79 6.87 6.98
C LEU A 2 -20.38 7.88 5.90
N THR A 3 -21.35 8.35 5.10
CA THR A 3 -21.16 9.40 4.09
C THR A 3 -20.63 10.69 4.73
N HIS A 4 -21.31 11.19 5.76
CA HIS A 4 -20.87 12.38 6.49
C HIS A 4 -19.46 12.22 7.07
N TRP A 5 -19.14 11.05 7.65
CA TRP A 5 -17.82 10.78 8.21
C TRP A 5 -16.73 10.83 7.15
N VAL A 6 -16.91 10.17 6.01
CA VAL A 6 -15.87 10.11 4.96
C VAL A 6 -15.71 11.44 4.24
N GLU A 7 -16.77 12.25 4.13
CA GLU A 7 -16.71 13.54 3.43
C GLU A 7 -16.20 14.69 4.31
N ASN A 8 -16.52 14.68 5.62
CA ASN A 8 -16.32 15.86 6.47
C ASN A 8 -15.35 15.63 7.61
N ILE A 9 -15.14 14.38 8.04
CA ILE A 9 -14.36 14.08 9.26
C ILE A 9 -13.04 13.39 8.91
N ALA A 10 -13.09 12.32 8.12
CA ALA A 10 -11.90 11.59 7.71
C ALA A 10 -10.86 12.49 7.00
N PRO A 11 -11.23 13.39 6.06
CA PRO A 11 -10.26 14.19 5.31
C PRO A 11 -9.41 15.12 6.18
N LEU A 12 -9.88 15.47 7.38
CA LEU A 12 -9.16 16.35 8.30
C LEU A 12 -7.87 15.70 8.85
N ASN A 13 -7.84 14.36 8.94
CA ASN A 13 -6.80 13.63 9.66
C ASN A 13 -6.13 12.51 8.85
N VAL A 14 -6.61 12.19 7.65
CA VAL A 14 -6.07 11.07 6.85
C VAL A 14 -5.54 11.53 5.51
N ARG A 15 -4.50 10.85 5.02
CA ARG A 15 -3.93 11.09 3.70
C ARG A 15 -4.91 10.67 2.60
N GLU A 16 -4.79 11.30 1.43
CA GLU A 16 -5.64 11.05 0.25
C GLU A 16 -5.78 9.56 -0.11
N ASN A 17 -4.71 8.78 -0.05
CA ASN A 17 -4.77 7.34 -0.36
C ASN A 17 -5.65 6.57 0.63
N THR A 18 -5.53 6.90 1.92
CA THR A 18 -6.37 6.30 2.97
C THR A 18 -7.82 6.72 2.78
N LEU A 19 -8.06 8.00 2.46
CA LEU A 19 -9.39 8.52 2.20
C LEU A 19 -10.06 7.79 1.02
N ARG A 20 -9.34 7.60 -0.09
CA ARG A 20 -9.82 6.82 -1.24
C ARG A 20 -10.19 5.40 -0.85
N GLY A 21 -9.36 4.73 -0.05
CA GLY A 21 -9.66 3.40 0.48
C GLY A 21 -10.95 3.37 1.30
N TYR A 22 -11.15 4.37 2.18
CA TYR A 22 -12.38 4.51 2.96
C TYR A 22 -13.61 4.77 2.07
N SER A 23 -13.51 5.68 1.10
CA SER A 23 -14.61 6.00 0.19
C SER A 23 -15.06 4.79 -0.62
N VAL A 24 -14.11 3.99 -1.13
CA VAL A 24 -14.42 2.75 -1.88
C VAL A 24 -15.10 1.74 -0.96
N ALA A 25 -14.51 1.45 0.21
CA ALA A 25 -15.10 0.50 1.15
C ALA A 25 -16.52 0.90 1.57
N ILE A 26 -16.75 2.19 1.81
CA ILE A 26 -18.06 2.72 2.18
C ILE A 26 -19.06 2.59 1.05
N ARG A 27 -18.74 3.08 -0.15
CA ARG A 27 -19.67 3.15 -1.27
C ARG A 27 -20.01 1.78 -1.84
N VAL A 28 -19.01 0.90 -1.96
CA VAL A 28 -19.15 -0.39 -2.66
C VAL A 28 -19.69 -1.47 -1.73
N HIS A 29 -19.29 -1.48 -0.46
CA HIS A 29 -19.60 -2.59 0.45
C HIS A 29 -20.46 -2.17 1.64
N LEU A 30 -20.09 -1.13 2.39
CA LEU A 30 -20.76 -0.81 3.65
C LEU A 30 -22.15 -0.20 3.46
N ILE A 31 -22.33 0.75 2.54
CA ILE A 31 -23.65 1.35 2.29
C ILE A 31 -24.63 0.32 1.71
N PRO A 32 -24.28 -0.46 0.67
CA PRO A 32 -25.18 -1.50 0.14
C PRO A 32 -25.46 -2.63 1.14
N GLY A 33 -24.51 -2.92 2.04
CA GLY A 33 -24.61 -4.01 3.00
C GLY A 33 -25.38 -3.66 4.28
N VAL A 34 -25.03 -2.55 4.93
CA VAL A 34 -25.54 -2.17 6.26
C VAL A 34 -26.07 -0.74 6.33
N GLY A 35 -26.05 0.01 5.21
CA GLY A 35 -26.50 1.40 5.17
C GLY A 35 -27.98 1.61 5.45
N ALA A 36 -28.81 0.57 5.30
CA ALA A 36 -30.24 0.60 5.63
C ALA A 36 -30.51 0.60 7.14
N HIS A 37 -29.55 0.18 7.97
CA HIS A 37 -29.73 0.15 9.42
C HIS A 37 -29.51 1.54 10.02
N ARG A 38 -30.43 1.96 10.89
CA ARG A 38 -30.22 3.14 11.73
C ARG A 38 -28.98 2.91 12.61
N LEU A 39 -28.19 3.96 12.82
CA LEU A 39 -26.92 3.87 13.54
C LEU A 39 -27.06 3.18 14.91
N GLY A 40 -28.05 3.58 15.74
CA GLY A 40 -28.31 2.96 17.05
C GLY A 40 -29.00 1.58 17.02
N LYS A 41 -29.33 1.05 15.83
CA LYS A 41 -29.86 -0.31 15.63
C LYS A 41 -28.87 -1.22 14.89
N LEU A 42 -27.68 -0.71 14.60
CA LEU A 42 -26.62 -1.52 14.00
C LEU A 42 -26.07 -2.47 15.06
N GLN A 43 -26.20 -3.77 14.81
CA GLN A 43 -25.69 -4.81 15.69
C GLN A 43 -24.50 -5.54 15.04
N PRO A 44 -23.66 -6.22 15.83
CA PRO A 44 -22.51 -6.98 15.33
C PRO A 44 -22.88 -7.98 14.22
N GLU A 45 -24.03 -8.65 14.36
CA GLU A 45 -24.51 -9.70 13.46
C GLU A 45 -24.78 -9.16 12.05
N HIS A 46 -25.15 -7.88 11.91
CA HIS A 46 -25.30 -7.25 10.60
C HIS A 46 -23.96 -7.12 9.87
N LEU A 47 -22.88 -6.86 10.62
CA LEU A 47 -21.54 -6.76 10.07
C LEU A 47 -21.00 -8.14 9.68
N GLU A 48 -21.23 -9.14 10.52
CA GLU A 48 -20.83 -10.52 10.24
C GLU A 48 -21.54 -11.08 9.01
N LYS A 49 -22.85 -10.82 8.88
CA LYS A 49 -23.62 -11.16 7.67
C LYS A 49 -23.07 -10.47 6.44
N LEU A 50 -22.66 -9.20 6.55
CA LEU A 50 -22.02 -8.49 5.45
C LEU A 50 -20.70 -9.16 5.05
N TYR A 51 -19.83 -9.49 6.01
CA TYR A 51 -18.53 -10.12 5.70
C TYR A 51 -18.71 -11.49 5.07
N ARG A 52 -19.63 -12.31 5.58
CA ARG A 52 -19.97 -13.61 4.98
C ARG A 52 -20.45 -13.43 3.54
N LYS A 53 -21.39 -12.51 3.31
CA LYS A 53 -21.88 -12.21 1.96
C LYS A 53 -20.76 -11.77 1.01
N MET A 54 -19.79 -10.97 1.49
CA MET A 54 -18.64 -10.57 0.68
C MET A 54 -17.77 -11.77 0.28
N GLN A 55 -17.53 -12.70 1.21
CA GLN A 55 -16.78 -13.93 0.95
C GLN A 55 -17.52 -14.86 -0.01
N ASP A 56 -18.83 -15.04 0.18
CA ASP A 56 -19.69 -15.87 -0.70
C ASP A 56 -19.72 -15.32 -2.14
N GLN A 57 -19.57 -14.00 -2.30
CA GLN A 57 -19.48 -13.33 -3.61
C GLN A 57 -18.07 -13.37 -4.23
N GLY A 58 -17.11 -14.04 -3.60
CA GLY A 58 -15.74 -14.16 -4.09
C GLY A 58 -14.88 -12.91 -3.86
N SER A 59 -15.27 -12.01 -2.94
CA SER A 59 -14.39 -10.91 -2.57
C SER A 59 -13.16 -11.44 -1.85
N ALA A 60 -11.98 -10.89 -2.18
CA ALA A 60 -10.74 -11.23 -1.49
C ALA A 60 -10.87 -10.99 0.03
N PRO A 61 -10.28 -11.85 0.90
CA PRO A 61 -10.29 -11.68 2.35
C PRO A 61 -9.81 -10.29 2.78
N ALA A 62 -8.79 -9.77 2.10
CA ALA A 62 -8.26 -8.43 2.31
C ALA A 62 -9.30 -7.32 2.09
N THR A 63 -10.21 -7.47 1.15
CA THR A 63 -11.28 -6.50 0.88
C THR A 63 -12.31 -6.49 2.00
N ALA A 64 -12.73 -7.66 2.48
CA ALA A 64 -13.63 -7.77 3.64
C ALA A 64 -12.97 -7.19 4.90
N HIS A 65 -11.69 -7.49 5.13
CA HIS A 65 -10.93 -6.94 6.24
C HIS A 65 -10.77 -5.41 6.15
N GLN A 66 -10.59 -4.87 4.94
CA GLN A 66 -10.52 -3.42 4.74
C GLN A 66 -11.88 -2.75 5.02
N ALA A 67 -12.99 -3.38 4.64
CA ALA A 67 -14.33 -2.91 4.98
C ALA A 67 -14.53 -2.88 6.51
N HIS A 68 -14.15 -3.97 7.21
CA HIS A 68 -14.19 -4.05 8.67
C HIS A 68 -13.37 -2.93 9.34
N ARG A 69 -12.11 -2.71 8.92
CA ARG A 69 -11.27 -1.62 9.45
C ARG A 69 -11.91 -0.24 9.24
N THR A 70 -12.52 -0.04 8.08
CA THR A 70 -13.14 1.25 7.72
C THR A 70 -14.36 1.54 8.60
N ILE A 71 -15.29 0.60 8.72
CA ILE A 71 -16.49 0.79 9.54
C ILE A 71 -16.15 0.91 11.03
N ARG A 72 -15.17 0.13 11.52
CA ARG A 72 -14.70 0.24 12.90
C ARG A 72 -14.20 1.65 13.23
N THR A 73 -13.41 2.26 12.35
CA THR A 73 -12.93 3.64 12.53
C THR A 73 -14.07 4.65 12.48
N ALA A 74 -15.00 4.52 11.54
CA ALA A 74 -16.14 5.42 11.41
C ALA A 74 -17.08 5.37 12.64
N LEU A 75 -17.30 4.18 13.20
CA LEU A 75 -18.14 3.97 14.39
C LEU A 75 -17.43 4.38 15.68
N ASN A 76 -16.10 4.23 15.78
CA ASN A 76 -15.34 4.83 16.88
C ASN A 76 -15.54 6.35 16.94
N GLN A 77 -15.59 7.01 15.77
CA GLN A 77 -15.84 8.44 15.71
C GLN A 77 -17.29 8.80 16.08
N ALA A 78 -18.26 7.90 15.82
CA ALA A 78 -19.64 8.07 16.27
C ALA A 78 -19.75 7.98 17.79
N VAL A 79 -19.05 7.02 18.40
CA VAL A 79 -19.00 6.87 19.86
C VAL A 79 -18.38 8.10 20.51
N ARG A 80 -17.24 8.58 19.98
CA ARG A 80 -16.59 9.82 20.47
C ARG A 80 -17.47 11.07 20.41
N ARG A 81 -18.46 11.10 19.51
CA ARG A 81 -19.41 12.21 19.36
C ARG A 81 -20.74 11.97 20.09
N GLY A 82 -20.87 10.87 20.83
CA GLY A 82 -22.08 10.53 21.58
C GLY A 82 -23.24 10.01 20.74
N TYR A 83 -23.04 9.70 19.45
CA TYR A 83 -24.10 9.11 18.62
C TYR A 83 -24.33 7.62 18.91
N LEU A 84 -23.33 6.96 19.50
CA LEU A 84 -23.36 5.56 19.91
C LEU A 84 -22.76 5.45 21.30
N ILE A 85 -23.32 4.54 22.11
CA ILE A 85 -22.76 4.21 23.43
C ILE A 85 -21.55 3.27 23.27
N GLN A 86 -21.64 2.33 22.34
CA GLN A 86 -20.63 1.32 22.06
C GLN A 86 -20.46 1.10 20.56
N ASN A 87 -19.27 0.68 20.14
CA ASN A 87 -18.99 0.35 18.75
C ASN A 87 -19.34 -1.12 18.45
N PRO A 88 -20.40 -1.43 17.68
CA PRO A 88 -20.76 -2.80 17.33
C PRO A 88 -19.69 -3.51 16.49
N ALA A 89 -18.86 -2.78 15.74
CA ALA A 89 -17.76 -3.37 14.96
C ALA A 89 -16.59 -3.85 15.83
N GLN A 90 -16.52 -3.47 17.11
CA GLN A 90 -15.54 -4.03 18.04
C GLN A 90 -15.99 -5.38 18.61
N LEU A 91 -17.31 -5.64 18.61
CA LEU A 91 -17.89 -6.88 19.09
C LEU A 91 -18.05 -7.91 17.96
N ALA A 92 -18.16 -7.45 16.71
CA ALA A 92 -18.29 -8.32 15.55
C ALA A 92 -17.00 -9.11 15.29
N VAL A 93 -17.16 -10.38 14.89
CA VAL A 93 -16.03 -11.20 14.44
C VAL A 93 -15.44 -10.62 13.15
N ALA A 94 -14.14 -10.29 13.18
CA ALA A 94 -13.43 -9.75 12.03
C ALA A 94 -13.10 -10.88 11.02
N PRO A 95 -13.16 -10.61 9.70
CA PRO A 95 -12.74 -11.58 8.70
C PRO A 95 -11.23 -11.86 8.84
N GLN A 96 -10.84 -13.12 8.76
CA GLN A 96 -9.44 -13.52 8.79
C GLN A 96 -8.72 -13.06 7.50
N LEU A 97 -7.50 -12.59 7.68
CA LEU A 97 -6.53 -12.42 6.59
C LEU A 97 -5.67 -13.67 6.59
N ASP A 98 -5.70 -14.42 5.51
CA ASP A 98 -4.63 -15.37 5.24
C ASP A 98 -3.44 -14.52 4.79
N ASP A 99 -2.33 -14.58 5.54
CA ASP A 99 -1.10 -13.93 5.13
C ASP A 99 -0.57 -14.69 3.90
N GLU A 100 -0.67 -14.07 2.72
CA GLU A 100 0.04 -14.55 1.55
C GLU A 100 1.54 -14.36 1.82
N GLU A 101 2.25 -15.47 2.00
CA GLU A 101 3.69 -15.48 2.14
C GLU A 101 4.30 -14.96 0.83
N ILE A 102 4.94 -13.80 0.88
CA ILE A 102 5.55 -13.19 -0.30
C ILE A 102 6.78 -14.01 -0.64
N GLU A 103 6.71 -14.82 -1.69
CA GLU A 103 7.88 -15.54 -2.19
C GLU A 103 8.91 -14.53 -2.74
N PRO A 104 10.14 -14.52 -2.20
CA PRO A 104 11.18 -13.66 -2.71
C PRO A 104 11.64 -14.14 -4.09
N TYR A 105 11.92 -13.19 -5.00
CA TYR A 105 12.48 -13.51 -6.30
C TYR A 105 13.83 -14.20 -6.18
N THR A 106 14.04 -15.21 -7.00
CA THR A 106 15.35 -15.85 -7.22
C THR A 106 16.31 -14.91 -7.96
N ILE A 107 17.62 -15.17 -7.88
CA ILE A 107 18.64 -14.36 -8.55
C ILE A 107 18.42 -14.35 -10.07
N GLU A 108 18.04 -15.49 -10.63
CA GLU A 108 17.78 -15.69 -12.06
C GLU A 108 16.54 -14.91 -12.53
N GLU A 109 15.51 -14.80 -11.69
CA GLU A 109 14.34 -13.97 -11.97
C GLU A 109 14.67 -12.49 -11.91
N VAL A 110 15.47 -12.07 -10.92
CA VAL A 110 15.94 -10.69 -10.82
C VAL A 110 16.77 -10.29 -12.05
N GLN A 111 17.66 -11.17 -12.53
CA GLN A 111 18.45 -10.92 -13.74
C GLN A 111 17.55 -10.80 -14.98
N ARG A 112 16.57 -11.70 -15.16
CA ARG A 112 15.60 -11.63 -16.27
C ARG A 112 14.74 -10.36 -16.21
N LEU A 113 14.34 -9.96 -15.00
CA LEU A 113 13.58 -8.74 -14.77
C LEU A 113 14.39 -7.49 -15.11
N LEU A 114 15.67 -7.44 -14.71
CA LEU A 114 16.57 -6.33 -15.04
C LEU A 114 16.87 -6.25 -16.54
N ALA A 115 17.09 -7.39 -17.21
CA ALA A 115 17.30 -7.44 -18.66
C ALA A 115 16.07 -6.92 -19.44
N THR A 116 14.86 -7.28 -18.99
CA THR A 116 13.61 -6.78 -19.57
C THR A 116 13.40 -5.30 -19.27
N ALA A 117 13.73 -4.87 -18.05
CA ALA A 117 13.60 -3.46 -17.63
C ALA A 117 14.55 -2.54 -18.41
N ALA A 118 15.74 -3.00 -18.78
CA ALA A 118 16.73 -2.25 -19.57
C ALA A 118 16.18 -1.76 -20.92
N GLN A 119 15.18 -2.44 -21.48
CA GLN A 119 14.52 -2.06 -22.73
C GLN A 119 13.49 -0.92 -22.55
N ARG A 120 13.21 -0.50 -21.31
CA ARG A 120 12.22 0.54 -20.99
C ARG A 120 12.92 1.81 -20.53
N ARG A 121 12.32 2.98 -20.85
CA ARG A 121 12.79 4.32 -20.43
C ARG A 121 12.98 4.47 -18.90
N ASN A 122 12.35 3.61 -18.10
CA ASN A 122 12.36 3.66 -16.63
C ASN A 122 13.26 2.59 -15.99
N HIS A 123 14.23 2.01 -16.70
CA HIS A 123 15.09 0.93 -16.21
C HIS A 123 15.80 1.27 -14.87
N ALA A 124 16.31 2.50 -14.72
CA ALA A 124 17.05 2.92 -13.53
C ALA A 124 16.23 2.74 -12.24
N ARG A 125 14.90 2.91 -12.31
CA ARG A 125 14.00 2.71 -11.17
C ARG A 125 14.02 1.27 -10.65
N TRP A 126 14.14 0.29 -11.54
CA TRP A 126 14.17 -1.13 -11.18
C TRP A 126 15.49 -1.52 -10.53
N VAL A 127 16.60 -1.01 -11.06
CA VAL A 127 17.93 -1.20 -10.48
C VAL A 127 17.99 -0.66 -9.05
N PHE A 128 17.54 0.58 -8.82
CA PHE A 128 17.50 1.16 -7.47
C PHE A 128 16.50 0.47 -6.54
N ALA A 129 15.35 -0.02 -7.05
CA ALA A 129 14.40 -0.77 -6.25
C ALA A 129 15.02 -2.04 -5.67
N LEU A 130 15.73 -2.80 -6.51
CA LEU A 130 16.31 -4.09 -6.17
C LEU A 130 17.59 -3.95 -5.32
N ALA A 131 18.47 -3.02 -5.67
CA ALA A 131 19.75 -2.84 -4.97
C ALA A 131 19.58 -2.27 -3.55
N LEU A 132 18.55 -1.43 -3.33
CA LEU A 132 18.36 -0.70 -2.07
C LEU A 132 17.11 -1.16 -1.29
N GLY A 133 16.38 -2.16 -1.80
CA GLY A 133 15.13 -2.63 -1.19
C GLY A 133 14.04 -1.54 -1.09
N LEU A 134 14.08 -0.52 -1.95
CA LEU A 134 13.22 0.63 -1.82
C LEU A 134 11.78 0.29 -2.18
N ARG A 135 10.87 0.52 -1.24
CA ARG A 135 9.43 0.44 -1.49
C ARG A 135 9.05 1.36 -2.65
N GLN A 136 8.31 0.82 -3.61
CA GLN A 136 7.93 1.47 -4.87
C GLN A 136 7.37 2.90 -4.71
N SER A 137 6.70 3.18 -3.58
CA SER A 137 6.17 4.51 -3.24
C SER A 137 7.24 5.60 -3.16
N LEU A 138 8.47 5.26 -2.79
CA LEU A 138 9.59 6.21 -2.72
C LEU A 138 10.13 6.52 -4.12
N LEU A 139 10.13 5.53 -5.02
CA LEU A 139 10.64 5.71 -6.38
C LEU A 139 9.69 6.55 -7.25
N VAL A 140 8.38 6.45 -7.03
CA VAL A 140 7.40 7.31 -7.73
C VAL A 140 7.48 8.76 -7.25
N LYS A 141 7.62 8.99 -5.93
CA LYS A 141 7.62 10.34 -5.35
C LYS A 141 9.00 11.02 -5.38
N GLY A 142 10.06 10.25 -5.19
CA GLY A 142 11.44 10.74 -5.08
C GLY A 142 12.05 11.14 -6.42
N PHE A 143 11.63 10.56 -7.55
CA PHE A 143 12.26 10.85 -8.84
C PHE A 143 12.01 12.28 -9.37
N ARG A 144 11.04 13.03 -8.81
CA ARG A 144 10.93 14.48 -9.07
C ARG A 144 12.08 15.30 -8.47
N ARG A 145 12.71 14.82 -7.38
CA ARG A 145 13.85 15.49 -6.72
C ARG A 145 15.19 14.89 -7.12
N VAL A 146 15.26 13.57 -7.32
CA VAL A 146 16.49 12.87 -7.72
C VAL A 146 16.96 13.28 -9.12
N ARG A 147 16.04 13.67 -10.03
CA ARG A 147 16.42 14.23 -11.34
C ARG A 147 17.28 15.50 -11.21
N ALA A 148 17.09 16.31 -10.17
CA ALA A 148 17.89 17.51 -9.92
C ALA A 148 19.29 17.17 -9.37
N VAL A 149 19.41 16.13 -8.54
CA VAL A 149 20.69 15.72 -7.95
C VAL A 149 21.57 15.01 -8.99
N VAL A 150 20.99 14.10 -9.78
CA VAL A 150 21.73 13.34 -10.79
C VAL A 150 22.10 14.20 -12.01
N LEU A 151 21.23 15.13 -12.43
CA LEU A 151 21.58 16.08 -13.52
C LEU A 151 22.46 17.25 -13.02
N GLY A 152 22.42 17.60 -11.73
CA GLY A 152 23.35 18.56 -11.13
C GLY A 152 24.79 18.03 -11.07
N TRP A 153 24.96 16.72 -10.90
CA TRP A 153 26.27 16.04 -10.99
C TRP A 153 26.76 15.84 -12.43
N TRP A 154 25.88 15.93 -13.43
CA TRP A 154 26.21 15.72 -14.85
C TRP A 154 26.15 17.01 -15.69
N GLY A 155 26.02 18.17 -15.03
CA GLY A 155 25.96 19.50 -15.64
C GLY A 155 27.31 20.26 -15.64
N GLY A 156 28.41 19.60 -15.27
CA GLY A 156 29.76 20.17 -15.34
C GLY A 156 30.61 19.39 -16.32
N ALA A 157 30.40 19.59 -17.63
CA ALA A 157 31.28 19.05 -18.66
C ALA A 157 32.28 20.12 -19.11
N GLY A 158 33.56 19.79 -19.02
CA GLY A 158 34.62 20.30 -19.89
C GLY A 158 35.57 19.12 -20.20
N PRO A 159 35.82 18.77 -21.48
CA PRO A 159 36.47 17.51 -21.85
C PRO A 159 37.99 17.67 -21.94
N THR A 160 38.74 16.71 -21.39
CA THR A 160 40.11 16.45 -21.85
C THR A 160 40.47 14.98 -21.66
N SER A 161 40.46 14.30 -22.81
CA SER A 161 41.31 13.19 -23.24
C SER A 161 42.02 12.28 -22.21
N ALA A 162 41.94 10.99 -22.56
CA ALA A 162 42.93 9.93 -22.37
C ALA A 162 42.84 9.11 -21.08
N GLY A 163 42.81 7.79 -21.27
CA GLY A 163 43.08 6.80 -20.23
C GLY A 163 42.04 5.71 -20.16
N ALA A 164 42.21 4.69 -21.00
CA ALA A 164 41.59 3.39 -20.80
C ALA A 164 41.90 2.87 -19.38
N VAL A 165 40.89 2.42 -18.64
CA VAL A 165 41.11 1.66 -17.41
C VAL A 165 40.22 0.41 -17.48
N GLY A 166 40.90 -0.72 -17.61
CA GLY A 166 40.33 -2.05 -17.59
C GLY A 166 39.70 -2.37 -16.24
N PHE A 167 38.56 -3.06 -16.30
CA PHE A 167 37.89 -3.62 -15.15
C PHE A 167 38.54 -4.98 -14.85
N LEU A 168 39.53 -5.01 -13.95
CA LEU A 168 40.02 -6.24 -13.34
C LEU A 168 39.25 -6.49 -12.04
N ALA A 169 38.61 -7.65 -11.97
CA ALA A 169 38.07 -8.23 -10.75
C ALA A 169 39.20 -8.60 -9.77
N PRO A 170 38.95 -8.60 -8.43
CA PRO A 170 39.74 -9.40 -7.52
C PRO A 170 38.99 -10.68 -7.14
N SER A 171 39.64 -11.78 -7.49
CA SER A 171 39.45 -13.15 -7.05
C SER A 171 39.68 -13.33 -5.54
N ALA A 172 38.99 -14.33 -4.98
CA ALA A 172 39.11 -14.82 -3.62
C ALA A 172 40.45 -15.54 -3.35
N GLN A 173 41.02 -15.33 -2.15
CA GLN A 173 41.87 -16.25 -1.36
C GLN A 173 42.14 -15.55 0.00
N ALA A 174 41.67 -16.06 1.14
CA ALA A 174 42.15 -17.21 1.93
C ALA A 174 43.43 -16.94 2.75
N ALA A 175 43.25 -16.75 4.07
CA ALA A 175 44.19 -16.95 5.19
C ALA A 175 43.34 -16.72 6.46
N VAL A 176 43.12 -17.60 7.45
CA VAL A 176 43.92 -18.62 8.16
C VAL A 176 45.33 -18.16 8.48
N SER A 177 45.46 -17.48 9.62
CA SER A 177 46.37 -17.81 10.73
C SER A 177 45.94 -17.03 11.97
#